data_AF-A0AAE7JA53-F1
#
_entry.id   AF-A0AAE7JA53-F1
#
_cell.length_a   1.000
_cell.length_b   1.000
_cell.length_c   1.000
_cell.angle_alpha   90.00
_cell.angle_beta   90.00
_cell.angle_gamma   90.00
#
_symmetry.space_group_name_H-M   'P 1'
#
loop_
_entity.id
_entity.type
_entity.pdbx_description
1 polymer ?
#
loop_
_entity_poly.entity_id
_entity_poly.type
_entity_poly.pdbx_seq_one_letter_code
_entity_poly.pdbx_strand_id
1 'polypeptide(L)'
;MAIPSTGFSAAASPFCRPEEDPFLLLESCGKAIESILRGHAGRPLRRTWINRPYGEEEISRLEEEVLPAIQQCLARVDEIDSALEAEAELSYRQQVEAEASLRSGGLQRCGSIPAA
;
A
#
# COMPACT_ATOMS: atom_id res chain seq x y z
N MET A 1 -0.67 -16.32 17.01
CA MET A 1 0.40 -15.74 16.18
C MET A 1 -0.23 -14.64 15.35
N ALA A 2 0.05 -13.38 15.66
CA ALA A 2 -0.47 -12.23 14.92
C ALA A 2 0.52 -11.91 13.81
N ILE A 3 0.04 -11.83 12.57
CA ILE A 3 0.81 -11.38 11.42
C ILE A 3 1.12 -9.90 11.67
N PRO A 4 2.39 -9.46 11.67
CA PRO A 4 2.67 -8.05 11.72
C PRO A 4 2.12 -7.42 10.43
N SER A 5 1.10 -6.58 10.58
CA SER A 5 0.68 -5.65 9.53
C SER A 5 1.91 -4.84 9.16
N THR A 6 2.49 -5.14 8.00
CA THR A 6 3.49 -4.29 7.37
C THR A 6 2.79 -2.97 7.12
N GLY A 7 2.95 -2.05 8.06
CA GLY A 7 2.41 -0.70 7.93
C GLY A 7 2.96 -0.13 6.65
N PHE A 8 2.05 0.28 5.77
CA PHE A 8 2.33 1.13 4.63
C PHE A 8 3.29 2.22 5.13
N SER A 9 4.55 2.14 4.72
CA SER A 9 5.50 3.18 5.05
C SER A 9 5.01 4.39 4.28
N ALA A 10 4.36 5.32 4.99
CA ALA A 10 4.02 6.63 4.49
C ALA A 10 5.32 7.39 4.22
N ALA A 11 6.07 6.95 3.22
CA ALA A 11 7.08 7.77 2.58
C ALA A 11 6.33 9.06 2.20
N ALA A 12 6.79 10.19 2.70
CA ALA A 12 6.19 11.49 2.45
C ALA A 12 6.10 11.67 0.92
N SER A 13 4.92 11.39 0.37
CA SER A 13 4.69 11.49 -1.06
C SER A 13 4.93 12.94 -1.46
N PRO A 14 5.74 13.22 -2.50
CA PRO A 14 5.95 14.59 -2.95
C PRO A 14 4.68 15.22 -3.56
N PHE A 15 3.62 14.43 -3.76
CA PHE A 15 2.38 14.85 -4.42
C PHE A 15 1.25 15.23 -3.45
N CYS A 16 1.24 14.68 -2.24
CA CYS A 16 0.13 14.83 -1.29
C CYS A 16 0.66 14.86 0.15
N ARG A 17 -0.02 15.60 1.04
CA ARG A 17 0.20 15.40 2.49
C ARG A 17 -0.31 14.01 2.92
N PRO A 18 0.19 13.40 4.00
CA PRO A 18 -0.31 12.12 4.49
C PRO A 18 -1.84 12.11 4.72
N GLU A 19 -2.41 13.24 5.16
CA GLU A 19 -3.86 13.39 5.36
C GLU A 19 -4.66 13.44 4.05
N GLU A 20 -3.98 13.67 2.93
CA GLU A 20 -4.55 13.75 1.57
C GLU A 20 -4.22 12.50 0.74
N ASP A 21 -3.51 11.53 1.33
CA ASP A 21 -3.23 10.26 0.69
C ASP A 21 -4.53 9.47 0.50
N PRO A 22 -4.93 9.17 -0.76
CA PRO A 22 -6.19 8.49 -1.03
C PRO A 22 -6.24 7.07 -0.45
N PHE A 23 -5.10 6.38 -0.32
CA PHE A 23 -5.03 5.02 0.20
C PHE A 23 -5.13 5.00 1.72
N LEU A 24 -4.44 5.92 2.40
CA LEU A 24 -4.58 6.09 3.85
C LEU A 24 -6.01 6.53 4.21
N LEU A 25 -6.62 7.38 3.40
CA LEU A 25 -8.02 7.76 3.58
C LEU A 25 -8.94 6.54 3.48
N LEU A 26 -8.81 5.70 2.45
CA LEU A 26 -9.60 4.47 2.29
C LEU A 26 -9.45 3.51 3.48
N GLU A 27 -8.22 3.28 3.94
CA GLU A 27 -7.96 2.42 5.09
C GLU A 27 -8.61 2.98 6.37
N SER A 28 -8.47 4.29 6.62
CA SER A 28 -9.08 4.96 7.77
C SER A 28 -10.61 4.93 7.71
N CYS A 29 -11.20 5.11 6.53
CA CYS A 29 -12.63 5.04 6.31
C CYS A 29 -13.17 3.64 6.60
N GLY A 30 -12.51 2.58 6.10
CA GLY A 30 -12.89 1.20 6.39
C GLY A 30 -12.90 0.92 7.90
N LYS A 31 -11.82 1.26 8.62
CA LYS A 31 -11.71 1.10 10.08
C LYS A 31 -12.79 1.88 10.83
N ALA A 32 -13.09 3.11 10.40
CA ALA A 32 -14.12 3.94 11.01
C ALA A 32 -15.52 3.32 10.83
N ILE A 33 -15.85 2.85 9.62
CA ILE A 33 -17.13 2.20 9.31
C ILE A 33 -17.28 0.92 10.15
N GLU A 34 -16.26 0.05 10.19
CA GLU A 34 -16.27 -1.17 11.01
C GLU A 34 -16.50 -0.87 12.49
N SER A 35 -15.82 0.16 13.02
CA SER A 35 -15.96 0.59 14.42
C SER A 35 -17.38 1.06 14.72
N ILE A 36 -17.97 1.85 13.83
CA ILE A 36 -19.34 2.36 13.95
C ILE A 36 -20.35 1.21 13.90
N LEU A 37 -20.23 0.30 12.92
CA LEU A 37 -21.14 -0.84 12.76
C LEU A 37 -21.08 -1.78 13.96
N ARG A 38 -19.88 -2.07 14.47
CA ARG A 38 -19.70 -2.86 15.69
C ARG A 38 -20.31 -2.18 16.92
N GLY A 39 -20.14 -0.86 17.04
CA GLY A 39 -20.65 -0.07 18.16
C GLY A 39 -22.17 0.14 18.15
N HIS A 40 -22.81 0.13 16.97
CA HIS A 40 -24.25 0.38 16.87
C HIS A 40 -25.09 -0.74 17.50
N ALA A 41 -24.60 -1.98 17.52
CA ALA A 41 -25.26 -3.15 18.13
C ALA A 41 -26.75 -3.29 17.75
N GLY A 42 -27.09 -3.07 16.47
CA GLY A 42 -28.46 -3.16 15.96
C GLY A 42 -29.31 -1.90 16.19
N ARG A 43 -28.74 -0.80 16.70
CA ARG A 43 -29.45 0.47 16.93
C ARG A 43 -29.31 1.40 15.73
N PRO A 44 -30.40 1.98 15.19
CA PRO A 44 -30.33 2.82 14.00
C PRO A 44 -29.26 3.91 14.06
N LEU A 45 -28.39 3.95 13.05
CA LEU A 45 -27.33 4.94 12.94
C LEU A 45 -27.90 6.31 12.58
N ARG A 46 -27.52 7.35 13.31
CA ARG A 46 -27.97 8.73 13.05
C ARG A 46 -27.24 9.31 11.84
N ARG A 47 -27.99 10.04 11.00
CA ARG A 47 -27.43 10.88 9.94
C ARG A 47 -27.14 12.28 10.47
N THR A 48 -26.12 12.90 9.91
CA THR A 48 -25.71 14.28 10.26
C THR A 48 -26.53 15.35 9.52
N TRP A 49 -27.12 15.01 8.36
CA TRP A 49 -27.74 15.98 7.45
C TRP A 49 -29.25 15.75 7.22
N ILE A 50 -29.82 14.68 7.75
CA ILE A 50 -31.22 14.28 7.53
C ILE A 50 -31.79 13.72 8.84
N ASN A 51 -33.06 13.99 9.14
CA ASN A 51 -33.70 13.59 10.40
C ASN A 51 -34.03 12.09 10.52
N ARG A 52 -33.92 11.31 9.43
CA ARG A 52 -34.15 9.86 9.43
C ARG A 52 -32.83 9.11 9.66
N PRO A 53 -32.79 8.10 10.55
CA PRO A 53 -31.62 7.23 10.69
C PRO A 53 -31.44 6.34 9.45
N TYR A 54 -30.27 5.70 9.35
CA TYR A 54 -30.06 4.62 8.39
C TYR A 54 -31.00 3.45 8.68
N GLY A 55 -31.62 2.90 7.63
CA GLY A 55 -32.45 1.69 7.71
C GLY A 55 -31.63 0.41 7.66
N GLU A 56 -32.26 -0.73 7.96
CA GLU A 56 -31.60 -2.05 7.96
C GLU A 56 -30.98 -2.38 6.60
N GLU A 57 -31.69 -2.18 5.49
CA GLU A 57 -31.15 -2.42 4.14
C GLU A 57 -29.90 -1.60 3.85
N GLU A 58 -29.86 -0.35 4.31
CA GLU A 58 -28.72 0.54 4.08
C GLU A 58 -27.51 0.12 4.92
N ILE A 59 -27.75 -0.36 6.15
CA ILE A 59 -26.72 -0.92 7.02
C ILE A 59 -26.18 -2.22 6.42
N SER A 60 -27.04 -3.12 5.96
CA SER A 60 -26.64 -4.36 5.29
C SER A 60 -25.78 -4.08 4.05
N ARG A 61 -26.09 -3.05 3.25
CA ARG A 61 -25.23 -2.64 2.11
C ARG A 61 -23.84 -2.20 2.54
N LEU A 62 -23.72 -1.50 3.68
CA LEU A 62 -22.39 -1.13 4.19
C LEU A 62 -21.58 -2.38 4.54
N GLU A 63 -22.22 -3.38 5.14
CA GLU A 63 -21.60 -4.64 5.58
C GLU A 63 -21.27 -5.58 4.41
N GLU A 64 -22.19 -5.75 3.48
CA GLU A 64 -22.14 -6.77 2.43
C GLU A 64 -21.53 -6.27 1.11
N GLU A 65 -21.59 -4.95 0.84
CA GLU A 65 -21.10 -4.38 -0.42
C GLU A 65 -19.89 -3.46 -0.21
N VAL A 66 -20.04 -2.43 0.65
CA VAL A 66 -19.04 -1.36 0.75
C VAL A 66 -17.75 -1.81 1.44
N LEU A 67 -17.86 -2.45 2.61
CA LEU A 67 -16.69 -2.92 3.34
C LEU A 67 -15.85 -3.92 2.52
N PRO A 68 -16.45 -4.96 1.89
CA PRO A 68 -15.70 -5.87 1.03
C PRO A 68 -15.03 -5.18 -0.16
N ALA A 69 -15.68 -4.20 -0.79
CA ALA A 69 -15.10 -3.46 -1.90
C ALA A 69 -13.85 -2.66 -1.49
N ILE A 70 -13.88 -2.00 -0.31
CA ILE A 70 -12.72 -1.29 0.24
C ILE A 70 -11.57 -2.28 0.51
N GLN A 71 -11.87 -3.42 1.14
CA GLN A 71 -10.86 -4.45 1.44
C GLN A 71 -10.23 -5.02 0.17
N GLN A 72 -11.03 -5.31 -0.85
CA GLN A 72 -10.53 -5.79 -2.14
C GLN A 72 -9.64 -4.76 -2.83
N CYS A 73 -10.02 -3.48 -2.76
CA CYS A 73 -9.21 -2.40 -3.33
C CYS A 73 -7.84 -2.31 -2.65
N LEU A 74 -7.79 -2.34 -1.32
CA LEU A 74 -6.54 -2.31 -0.56
C LEU A 74 -5.66 -3.54 -0.84
N ALA A 75 -6.25 -4.74 -0.87
CA ALA A 75 -5.51 -5.95 -1.21
C ALA A 75 -4.89 -5.88 -2.62
N ARG A 76 -5.61 -5.29 -3.58
CA ARG A 76 -5.08 -5.09 -4.93
C ARG A 76 -3.92 -4.10 -4.98
N VAL A 77 -3.94 -3.08 -4.12
CA VAL A 77 -2.82 -2.13 -4.00
C VAL A 77 -1.60 -2.85 -3.45
N ASP A 78 -1.74 -3.62 -2.38
CA ASP A 78 -0.64 -4.40 -1.78
C ASP A 78 0.02 -5.36 -2.79
N GLU A 79 -0.79 -6.01 -3.65
CA GLU A 79 -0.30 -6.86 -4.74
C GLU A 79 0.57 -6.09 -5.73
N ILE A 80 0.13 -4.89 -6.12
CA ILE A 80 0.84 -4.03 -7.08
C ILE A 80 2.15 -3.55 -6.47
N ASP A 81 2.13 -3.07 -5.22
CA ASP A 81 3.33 -2.59 -4.54
C ASP A 81 4.36 -3.70 -4.39
N SER A 82 3.93 -4.91 -3.98
CA SER A 82 4.80 -6.08 -3.89
C SER A 82 5.47 -6.42 -5.24
N ALA A 83 4.72 -6.31 -6.35
CA ALA A 83 5.25 -6.56 -7.68
C ALA A 83 6.26 -5.50 -8.11
N LEU A 84 5.99 -4.23 -7.83
CA LEU A 84 6.89 -3.10 -8.12
C LEU A 84 8.19 -3.18 -7.31
N GLU A 85 8.09 -3.54 -6.03
CA GLU A 85 9.25 -3.75 -5.16
C GLU A 85 10.14 -4.89 -5.68
N ALA A 86 9.54 -6.00 -6.11
CA ALA A 86 10.28 -7.12 -6.70
C ALA A 86 11.01 -6.72 -8.01
N GLU A 87 10.37 -5.94 -8.87
CA GLU A 87 10.98 -5.42 -10.10
C GLU A 87 12.14 -4.46 -9.81
N ALA A 88 11.98 -3.57 -8.83
CA ALA A 88 13.00 -2.64 -8.39
C ALA A 88 14.24 -3.35 -7.84
N GLU A 89 14.04 -4.39 -7.01
CA GLU A 89 15.12 -5.20 -6.44
C GLU A 89 15.92 -5.94 -7.53
N LEU A 90 15.24 -6.53 -8.52
CA LEU A 90 15.90 -7.18 -9.66
C LEU A 90 16.74 -6.18 -10.47
N SER A 91 16.19 -5.01 -10.75
CA SER A 91 16.89 -3.94 -11.48
C SER A 91 18.14 -3.48 -10.72
N TYR A 92 18.03 -3.30 -9.40
CA TYR A 92 19.16 -2.93 -8.55
C TYR A 92 20.27 -3.99 -8.58
N ARG A 93 19.92 -5.28 -8.45
CA ARG A 93 20.91 -6.39 -8.53
C ARG A 93 21.67 -6.40 -9.85
N GLN A 94 20.97 -6.26 -10.97
CA GLN A 94 21.59 -6.20 -12.30
C GLN A 94 22.56 -5.02 -12.43
N GLN A 95 22.21 -3.85 -11.90
CA GLN A 95 23.10 -2.68 -11.91
C GLN A 95 24.37 -2.93 -11.09
N VAL A 96 24.25 -3.51 -9.90
CA VAL A 96 25.39 -3.85 -9.04
C VAL A 96 26.32 -4.86 -9.71
N GLU A 97 25.76 -5.90 -10.35
CA GLU A 97 26.54 -6.90 -11.09
C GLU A 97 27.26 -6.31 -12.31
N ALA A 98 26.58 -5.43 -13.05
CA ALA A 98 27.17 -4.73 -14.20
C ALA A 98 28.32 -3.80 -13.75
N GLU A 99 28.13 -3.04 -12.68
CA GLU A 99 29.15 -2.17 -12.11
C GLU A 99 30.37 -2.98 -11.61
N ALA A 100 30.14 -4.09 -10.91
CA ALA A 100 31.19 -4.99 -10.47
C ALA A 100 31.98 -5.58 -11.64
N SER A 101 31.29 -5.95 -12.72
CA SER A 101 31.89 -6.47 -13.96
C SER A 101 32.75 -5.41 -14.65
N LEU A 102 32.28 -4.16 -14.74
CA LEU A 102 33.05 -3.03 -15.28
C LEU A 102 34.29 -2.74 -14.44
N ARG A 103 34.16 -2.77 -13.10
CA ARG A 103 35.28 -2.55 -12.18
C ARG A 103 36.35 -3.65 -12.28
N SER A 104 35.93 -4.90 -12.43
CA SER A 104 36.83 -6.05 -12.66
C SER A 104 37.53 -5.99 -14.03
N GLY A 105 36.80 -5.67 -15.10
CA GLY A 105 37.36 -5.52 -16.45
C GLY A 105 38.30 -4.32 -16.61
N GLY A 106 38.10 -3.25 -15.84
CA GLY A 106 39.00 -2.10 -15.77
C GLY A 106 40.37 -2.43 -15.17
N LEU A 107 40.44 -3.35 -14.19
CA LEU A 107 41.72 -3.80 -13.63
C LEU A 107 42.52 -4.67 -14.61
N GLN A 108 41.86 -5.44 -15.48
CA GLN A 108 42.56 -6.30 -16.46
C GLN A 108 43.22 -5.51 -17.61
N ARG A 109 42.76 -4.30 -17.94
CA ARG A 109 43.36 -3.47 -19.02
C ARG A 109 44.64 -2.72 -18.62
N CYS A 110 44.99 -2.64 -17.34
CA CYS A 110 46.22 -1.95 -16.88
C CYS A 110 47.46 -2.86 -16.76
N GLY A 111 47.37 -4.15 -17.11
CA GLY A 111 48.44 -5.14 -16.90
C GLY A 111 49.42 -5.36 -18.06
N SER A 112 49.32 -4.63 -19.17
CA SER A 112 50.14 -4.89 -20.37
C SER A 112 51.00 -3.68 -20.73
N ILE A 113 52.07 -3.43 -19.97
CA ILE A 113 53.19 -2.61 -20.44
C ILE A 113 54.07 -3.56 -21.28
N PRO A 114 54.20 -3.37 -22.61
CA PRO A 114 55.15 -4.16 -23.38
C PRO A 114 56.56 -3.72 -23.00
N ALA A 115 57.37 -4.66 -22.50
CA ALA A 115 58.80 -4.46 -22.32
C ALA A 115 59.46 -4.36 -23.70
N ALA A 116 60.07 -3.20 -23.98
CA ALA A 116 60.94 -2.98 -25.13
C ALA A 116 62.38 -3.36 -24.80
#